data_AF-A0A2D0MZ48-F1
#
_entry.id   AF-A0A2D0MZ48-F1
#
_cell.length_a   1.000
_cell.length_b   1.000
_cell.length_c   1.000
_cell.angle_alpha   90.00
_cell.angle_beta   90.00
_cell.angle_gamma   90.00
#
_symmetry.space_group_name_H-M   'P 1'
#
loop_
_entity.id
_entity.type
_entity.pdbx_description
1 polymer ?
#
loop_
_entity_poly.entity_id
_entity_poly.type
_entity_poly.pdbx_seq_one_letter_code
_entity_poly.pdbx_strand_id
1 'polypeptide(L)'
;MVYLKNNILKAMKIADKLLRYKFADSKKLVYASVLGNFLLAIILMFPDFIGILQNAHIRWCLASAILLFALLKIYDWTSFSVNTGILVAYLLGVVLEYLQAGLPGESLPPASTDAASKGILFDLLVIISPVIYVFARTLLALGLIGVVSASRKLRR
;
A
#
# COMPACT_ATOMS: atom_id res chain seq x y z
N MET A 1 6.22 -40.19 -31.94
CA MET A 1 6.96 -38.97 -31.51
C MET A 1 6.14 -37.68 -31.63
N VAL A 2 5.33 -37.49 -32.69
CA VAL A 2 4.49 -36.28 -32.90
C VAL A 2 3.50 -36.02 -31.74
N TYR A 3 2.83 -37.06 -31.25
CA TYR A 3 1.84 -36.94 -30.17
C TYR A 3 2.42 -36.36 -28.86
N LEU A 4 3.62 -36.82 -28.47
CA LEU A 4 4.30 -36.35 -27.26
C LEU A 4 4.66 -34.86 -27.37
N LYS A 5 5.17 -34.42 -28.54
CA LYS A 5 5.51 -33.02 -28.78
C LYS A 5 4.27 -32.10 -28.65
N ASN A 6 3.13 -32.53 -29.18
CA ASN A 6 1.90 -31.74 -29.10
C ASN A 6 1.38 -31.61 -27.66
N ASN A 7 1.48 -32.67 -26.85
CA ASN A 7 1.07 -32.62 -25.45
C ASN A 7 1.97 -31.68 -24.62
N ILE A 8 3.29 -31.72 -24.85
CA ILE A 8 4.24 -30.81 -24.17
C ILE A 8 3.93 -29.35 -24.53
N LEU A 9 3.73 -29.05 -25.82
CA LEU A 9 3.37 -27.70 -26.26
C LEU A 9 2.06 -27.21 -25.65
N LYS A 10 1.05 -28.09 -25.55
CA LYS A 10 -0.22 -27.76 -24.92
C LYS A 10 -0.05 -27.48 -23.42
N ALA A 11 0.73 -28.30 -22.72
CA ALA A 11 1.02 -28.12 -21.30
C ALA A 11 1.75 -26.79 -21.02
N MET A 12 2.76 -26.46 -21.84
CA MET A 12 3.49 -25.19 -21.73
C MET A 12 2.56 -23.98 -21.92
N LYS A 13 1.70 -24.00 -22.94
CA LYS A 13 0.73 -22.92 -23.18
C LYS A 13 -0.24 -22.72 -22.01
N ILE A 14 -0.67 -23.82 -21.37
CA ILE A 14 -1.55 -23.75 -20.19
C ILE A 14 -0.81 -23.14 -19.00
N ALA A 15 0.44 -23.55 -18.76
CA ALA A 15 1.27 -23.01 -17.69
C ALA A 15 1.49 -21.49 -17.85
N ASP A 16 1.84 -21.03 -19.05
CA ASP A 16 2.01 -19.61 -19.36
C ASP A 16 0.73 -18.81 -19.11
N LYS A 17 -0.41 -19.35 -19.56
CA LYS A 17 -1.71 -18.72 -19.33
C LYS A 17 -2.01 -18.58 -17.84
N LEU A 18 -1.75 -19.62 -17.06
CA LEU A 18 -1.95 -19.64 -15.61
C LEU A 18 -1.03 -18.65 -14.88
N LEU A 19 0.23 -18.50 -15.31
CA LEU A 19 1.15 -17.50 -14.77
C LEU A 19 0.65 -16.07 -15.05
N ARG A 20 0.17 -15.80 -16.27
CA ARG A 20 -0.39 -14.49 -16.64
C ARG A 20 -1.64 -14.15 -15.81
N TYR A 21 -2.50 -15.12 -15.53
CA TYR A 21 -3.65 -14.91 -14.64
C TYR A 21 -3.22 -14.56 -13.22
N LYS A 22 -2.30 -15.33 -12.62
CA LYS A 22 -1.78 -15.05 -11.27
C LYS A 22 -1.13 -13.68 -11.18
N PHE A 23 -0.45 -13.25 -12.24
CA PHE A 23 0.14 -11.92 -12.32
C PHE A 23 -0.93 -10.82 -12.38
N ALA A 24 -1.98 -11.01 -13.20
CA ALA A 24 -3.09 -10.07 -13.27
C ALA A 24 -3.80 -9.90 -11.92
N ASP A 25 -3.98 -11.00 -11.17
CA ASP A 25 -4.55 -10.93 -9.81
C ASP A 25 -3.61 -10.23 -8.82
N SER A 26 -2.30 -10.49 -8.92
CA SER A 26 -1.32 -9.76 -8.10
C SER A 26 -1.36 -8.26 -8.39
N LYS A 27 -1.53 -7.86 -9.65
CA LYS A 27 -1.67 -6.44 -10.03
C LYS A 27 -2.90 -5.78 -9.39
N LYS A 28 -3.99 -6.52 -9.16
CA LYS A 28 -5.17 -6.00 -8.44
C LYS A 28 -4.86 -5.65 -6.98
N LEU A 29 -3.88 -6.31 -6.34
CA LEU A 29 -3.46 -5.97 -5.00
C LEU A 29 -2.78 -4.60 -4.92
N VAL A 30 -2.15 -4.13 -6.01
CA VAL A 30 -1.61 -2.75 -6.07
C VAL A 30 -2.74 -1.73 -6.11
N TYR A 31 -3.87 -2.03 -6.76
CA TYR A 31 -5.07 -1.18 -6.65
C TYR A 31 -5.57 -1.13 -5.21
N ALA A 32 -5.51 -2.23 -4.47
CA ALA A 32 -5.84 -2.23 -3.04
C ALA A 32 -4.87 -1.35 -2.24
N SER A 33 -3.57 -1.35 -2.58
CA SER A 33 -2.59 -0.42 -1.99
C SER A 33 -2.95 1.04 -2.26
N VAL A 34 -3.36 1.39 -3.49
CA VAL A 34 -3.83 2.74 -3.84
C VAL A 34 -5.05 3.13 -3.02
N LEU A 35 -6.08 2.28 -3.02
CA LEU A 35 -7.33 2.53 -2.30
C LEU A 35 -7.09 2.63 -0.80
N GLY A 36 -6.27 1.77 -0.21
CA GLY A 36 -5.94 1.82 1.20
C GLY A 36 -5.21 3.10 1.59
N ASN A 37 -4.32 3.62 0.74
CA ASN A 37 -3.69 4.91 0.99
C ASN A 37 -4.69 6.07 0.91
N PHE A 38 -5.64 6.05 -0.04
CA PHE A 38 -6.73 7.03 -0.07
C PHE A 38 -7.62 6.94 1.17
N LEU A 39 -8.01 5.74 1.59
CA LEU A 39 -8.85 5.53 2.76
C LEU A 39 -8.15 6.00 4.04
N LEU A 40 -6.85 5.71 4.20
CA LEU A 40 -6.07 6.23 5.32
C LEU A 40 -6.01 7.75 5.32
N ALA A 41 -5.81 8.38 4.16
CA ALA A 41 -5.85 9.84 4.06
C ALA A 41 -7.22 10.39 4.50
N ILE A 42 -8.33 9.80 4.02
CA ILE A 42 -9.69 10.22 4.38
C ILE A 42 -9.96 10.06 5.88
N ILE A 43 -9.55 8.94 6.48
CA ILE A 43 -9.71 8.69 7.92
C ILE A 43 -8.95 9.75 8.73
N LEU A 44 -7.73 10.09 8.31
CA LEU A 44 -6.91 11.11 8.96
C LEU A 44 -7.43 12.55 8.77
N MET A 45 -8.27 12.81 7.76
CA MET A 45 -8.91 14.12 7.55
C MET A 45 -10.10 14.35 8.51
N PHE A 46 -10.72 13.27 9.02
CA PHE A 46 -11.94 13.36 9.82
C PHE A 46 -11.85 14.28 11.07
N PRO A 47 -10.75 14.29 11.85
CA PRO A 47 -10.67 15.14 13.04
C PRO A 47 -10.44 16.63 12.73
N ASP A 48 -9.86 16.99 11.58
CA ASP A 48 -9.61 18.39 11.21
C ASP A 48 -9.57 18.57 9.69
N PHE A 49 -10.72 19.00 9.14
CA PHE A 49 -10.87 19.27 7.70
C PHE A 49 -10.17 20.55 7.23
N ILE A 50 -9.83 21.48 8.13
CA ILE A 50 -9.23 22.77 7.77
C ILE A 50 -7.70 22.62 7.73
N GLY A 51 -7.13 21.80 8.62
CA GLY A 51 -5.70 21.49 8.70
C GLY A 51 -5.21 20.39 7.75
N ILE A 52 -6.03 19.88 6.83
CA ILE A 52 -5.74 18.71 5.97
C ILE A 52 -4.37 18.80 5.29
N LEU A 53 -4.07 19.94 4.66
CA LEU A 53 -2.83 20.13 3.92
C LEU A 53 -1.62 20.38 4.83
N GLN A 54 -1.82 20.64 6.12
CA GLN A 54 -0.75 20.83 7.09
C GLN A 54 -0.29 19.50 7.68
N ASN A 55 -1.18 18.52 7.79
CA ASN A 55 -0.86 17.18 8.28
C ASN A 55 0.03 16.42 7.28
N ALA A 56 1.26 16.13 7.70
CA ALA A 56 2.24 15.43 6.87
C ALA A 56 1.79 14.02 6.47
N HIS A 57 1.14 13.27 7.36
CA HIS A 57 0.68 11.91 7.09
C HIS A 57 -0.36 11.86 5.98
N ILE A 58 -1.28 12.83 5.97
CA ILE A 58 -2.28 12.95 4.91
C ILE A 58 -1.58 13.18 3.57
N ARG A 59 -0.62 14.12 3.52
CA ARG A 59 0.16 14.39 2.30
C ARG A 59 0.91 13.16 1.81
N TRP A 60 1.56 12.40 2.70
CA TRP A 60 2.29 11.18 2.36
C TRP A 60 1.39 10.06 1.85
N CYS A 61 0.23 9.85 2.48
CA CYS A 61 -0.79 8.91 2.01
C CYS A 61 -1.30 9.29 0.63
N LEU A 62 -1.69 10.55 0.41
CA LEU A 62 -2.17 11.04 -0.89
C LEU A 62 -1.09 10.95 -1.97
N ALA A 63 0.14 11.38 -1.68
CA ALA A 63 1.26 11.28 -2.61
C ALA A 63 1.51 9.83 -3.02
N SER A 64 1.52 8.90 -2.04
CA SER A 64 1.67 7.47 -2.31
C SER A 64 0.53 6.94 -3.20
N ALA A 65 -0.71 7.31 -2.90
CA ALA A 65 -1.87 6.87 -3.65
C ALA A 65 -1.85 7.37 -5.10
N ILE A 66 -1.57 8.65 -5.30
CA ILE A 66 -1.48 9.30 -6.63
C ILE A 66 -0.34 8.68 -7.44
N LEU A 67 0.85 8.54 -6.87
CA LEU A 67 2.01 7.96 -7.55
C LEU A 67 1.75 6.51 -7.96
N LEU A 68 1.25 5.67 -7.04
CA LEU A 68 0.92 4.29 -7.35
C LEU A 68 -0.20 4.17 -8.38
N PHE A 69 -1.21 5.04 -8.32
CA PHE A 69 -2.28 5.08 -9.32
C PHE A 69 -1.76 5.46 -10.71
N ALA A 70 -0.89 6.48 -10.79
CA ALA A 70 -0.25 6.88 -12.03
C ALA A 70 0.58 5.71 -12.62
N LEU A 71 1.43 5.08 -11.79
CA LEU A 71 2.23 3.91 -12.19
C LEU A 71 1.35 2.73 -12.66
N LEU A 72 0.17 2.53 -12.08
CA LEU A 72 -0.76 1.48 -12.52
C LEU A 72 -1.25 1.68 -13.96
N LYS A 73 -1.33 2.94 -14.41
CA LYS A 73 -1.84 3.32 -15.74
C LYS A 73 -0.74 3.41 -16.79
N ILE A 74 0.43 3.94 -16.45
CA ILE A 74 1.46 4.30 -17.43
C ILE A 74 2.57 3.26 -17.59
N TYR A 75 2.77 2.39 -16.61
CA TYR A 75 3.95 1.53 -16.54
C TYR A 75 3.60 0.04 -16.76
N ASP A 76 4.50 -0.69 -17.42
CA ASP A 76 4.40 -2.13 -17.60
C ASP A 76 4.98 -2.90 -16.40
N TRP A 77 4.08 -3.47 -15.60
CA TRP A 77 4.39 -4.19 -14.37
C TRP A 77 5.06 -5.55 -14.60
N THR A 78 5.35 -5.98 -15.83
CA THR A 78 6.06 -7.25 -16.07
C THR A 78 7.53 -7.19 -15.64
N SER A 79 8.14 -6.00 -15.53
CA SER A 79 9.55 -5.84 -15.17
C SER A 79 9.82 -6.04 -13.67
N PHE A 80 10.55 -7.10 -13.35
CA PHE A 80 10.96 -7.40 -11.96
C PHE A 80 11.80 -6.29 -11.33
N SER A 81 12.80 -5.77 -12.06
CA SER A 81 13.74 -4.77 -11.51
C SER A 81 13.02 -3.47 -11.16
N VAL A 82 12.13 -3.00 -12.03
CA VAL A 82 11.40 -1.75 -11.80
C VAL A 82 10.34 -1.93 -10.71
N ASN A 83 9.62 -3.06 -10.66
CA ASN A 83 8.68 -3.33 -9.55
C ASN A 83 9.40 -3.36 -8.19
N THR A 84 10.61 -3.92 -8.14
CA THR A 84 11.43 -3.93 -6.93
C THR A 84 11.84 -2.52 -6.53
N GLY A 85 12.23 -1.69 -7.50
CA GLY A 85 12.50 -0.27 -7.28
C GLY A 85 11.29 0.48 -6.71
N ILE A 86 10.09 0.25 -7.26
CA ILE A 86 8.84 0.85 -6.76
C ILE A 86 8.56 0.41 -5.32
N LEU A 87 8.70 -0.88 -5.00
CA LEU A 87 8.54 -1.40 -3.64
C LEU A 87 9.51 -0.75 -2.66
N VAL A 88 10.81 -0.69 -3.02
CA VAL A 88 11.83 -0.08 -2.17
C VAL A 88 11.55 1.40 -1.97
N ALA A 89 11.20 2.13 -3.04
CA ALA A 89 10.85 3.55 -2.95
C ALA A 89 9.62 3.77 -2.04
N TYR A 90 8.61 2.91 -2.12
CA TYR A 90 7.43 2.97 -1.25
C TYR A 90 7.81 2.77 0.23
N LEU A 91 8.59 1.72 0.54
CA LEU A 91 9.03 1.43 1.91
C LEU A 91 9.92 2.54 2.47
N LEU A 92 10.85 3.06 1.66
CA LEU A 92 11.66 4.22 2.03
C LEU A 92 10.79 5.46 2.27
N GLY A 93 9.75 5.68 1.46
CA GLY A 93 8.78 6.74 1.67
C GLY A 93 8.07 6.64 3.02
N VAL A 94 7.67 5.42 3.43
CA VAL A 94 7.08 5.18 4.77
C VAL A 94 8.10 5.47 5.88
N VAL A 95 9.37 5.07 5.73
CA VAL A 95 10.41 5.37 6.71
C VAL A 95 10.69 6.88 6.80
N LEU A 96 10.80 7.56 5.66
CA LEU A 96 11.02 9.01 5.60
C LEU A 96 9.85 9.79 6.21
N GLU A 97 8.63 9.34 5.94
CA GLU A 97 7.43 9.87 6.58
C GLU A 97 7.55 9.79 8.10
N TYR A 98 7.89 8.61 8.64
CA TYR A 98 8.05 8.40 10.07
C TYR A 98 9.16 9.27 10.67
N LEU A 99 10.30 9.42 10.00
CA LEU A 99 11.40 10.25 10.47
C LEU A 99 11.08 11.75 10.47
N GLN A 100 10.25 12.22 9.54
CA GLN A 100 9.91 13.64 9.41
C GLN A 100 8.68 14.05 10.24
N ALA A 101 7.66 13.21 10.26
CA ALA A 101 6.37 13.51 10.87
C ALA A 101 6.14 12.81 12.20
N GLY A 102 6.99 11.83 12.55
CA GLY A 102 6.81 11.01 13.75
C GLY A 102 5.64 10.03 13.63
N LEU A 103 5.05 9.69 14.78
CA LEU A 103 3.83 8.91 14.86
C LEU A 103 2.60 9.83 14.82
N PRO A 104 1.51 9.45 14.11
CA PRO A 104 0.27 10.22 14.12
C PRO A 104 -0.37 10.09 15.50
N GLY A 105 -0.12 11.06 16.38
CA GLY A 105 -0.58 11.08 17.76
C GLY A 105 -0.16 12.32 18.54
N GLU A 106 0.93 12.98 18.13
CA GLU A 106 1.42 14.19 18.82
C GLU A 106 0.62 15.47 18.48
N SER A 107 -0.26 15.43 17.48
CA SER A 107 -1.00 16.59 16.97
C SER A 107 -2.44 16.71 17.49
N LEU A 108 -2.94 15.75 18.26
CA LEU A 108 -4.18 15.97 19.01
C LEU A 108 -3.78 16.69 20.30
N PRO A 109 -4.07 17.99 20.45
CA PRO A 109 -3.77 18.67 21.70
C PRO A 109 -4.41 17.86 22.83
N PRO A 110 -3.69 17.60 23.94
CA PRO A 110 -4.30 16.94 25.10
C PRO A 110 -5.56 17.73 25.39
N ALA A 111 -6.71 17.04 25.33
CA ALA A 111 -7.99 17.66 25.59
C ALA A 111 -7.81 18.43 26.90
N SER A 112 -7.96 19.76 26.83
CA SER A 112 -7.89 20.64 27.98
C SER A 112 -8.62 19.97 29.13
N THR A 113 -7.99 19.91 30.29
CA THR A 113 -8.36 19.18 31.51
C THR A 113 -9.81 19.35 32.01
N ASP A 114 -10.62 20.18 31.35
CA ASP A 114 -12.03 20.44 31.63
C ASP A 114 -13.03 19.70 30.71
N ALA A 115 -12.57 18.97 29.69
CA ALA A 115 -13.46 18.24 28.79
C ALA A 115 -13.80 16.84 29.34
N ALA A 116 -14.85 16.79 30.15
CA ALA A 116 -15.66 15.62 30.54
C ALA A 116 -15.22 14.28 29.93
N SER A 117 -14.70 13.38 30.79
CA SER A 117 -14.55 11.92 30.62
C SER A 117 -15.21 11.37 29.34
N LYS A 118 -14.52 11.50 28.21
CA LYS A 118 -14.85 10.75 27.00
C LYS A 118 -14.26 9.37 27.25
N GLY A 119 -15.04 8.54 27.95
CA GLY A 119 -14.63 7.31 28.64
C GLY A 119 -13.43 6.55 28.10
N ILE A 120 -12.70 5.92 29.03
CA ILE A 120 -11.45 5.12 28.88
C ILE A 120 -11.25 4.40 27.53
N LEU A 121 -12.31 3.89 26.90
CA LEU A 121 -12.27 3.27 25.57
C LEU A 121 -11.81 4.20 24.45
N PHE A 122 -12.22 5.47 24.47
CA PHE A 122 -11.83 6.46 23.45
C PHE A 122 -10.35 6.82 23.61
N ASP A 123 -9.88 7.00 24.84
CA ASP A 123 -8.45 7.24 25.13
C ASP A 123 -7.58 6.06 24.69
N LEU A 124 -8.02 4.83 24.95
CA LEU A 124 -7.36 3.61 24.46
C LEU A 124 -7.27 3.58 22.93
N LEU A 125 -8.33 3.99 22.24
CA LEU A 125 -8.38 4.04 20.78
C LEU A 125 -7.41 5.10 20.23
N VAL A 126 -7.35 6.28 20.85
CA VAL A 126 -6.39 7.33 20.50
C VAL A 126 -4.95 6.86 20.69
N ILE A 127 -4.64 6.19 21.81
CA ILE A 127 -3.30 5.65 22.10
C ILE A 127 -2.88 4.56 21.09
N ILE A 128 -3.80 3.71 20.65
CA ILE A 128 -3.50 2.61 19.72
C ILE A 128 -3.48 3.10 18.26
N SER A 129 -4.14 4.21 17.95
CA SER A 129 -4.25 4.75 16.59
C SER A 129 -2.94 4.90 15.81
N PRO A 130 -1.79 5.32 16.42
CA PRO A 130 -0.54 5.44 15.68
C PRO A 130 0.02 4.07 15.26
N VAL A 131 -0.14 3.05 16.10
CA VAL A 131 0.27 1.68 15.80
C VAL A 131 -0.57 1.10 14.67
N ILE A 132 -1.89 1.31 14.72
CA ILE A 132 -2.81 0.89 13.65
C ILE A 132 -2.40 1.56 12.33
N TYR A 133 -2.07 2.84 12.35
CA TYR A 133 -1.65 3.57 11.16
C TYR A 133 -0.38 2.99 10.53
N VAL A 134 0.69 2.80 11.32
CA VAL A 134 1.95 2.24 10.81
C VAL A 134 1.75 0.81 10.30
N PHE A 135 0.97 0.01 11.03
CA PHE A 135 0.61 -1.34 10.61
C PHE A 135 -0.17 -1.34 9.30
N ALA A 136 -1.17 -0.47 9.15
CA ALA A 136 -1.91 -0.33 7.91
C ALA A 136 -1.00 0.09 6.75
N ARG A 137 -0.13 1.11 6.94
CA ARG A 137 0.82 1.56 5.90
C ARG A 137 1.77 0.46 5.45
N THR A 138 2.31 -0.32 6.40
CA THR A 138 3.19 -1.45 6.08
C THR A 138 2.44 -2.60 5.40
N LEU A 139 1.20 -2.90 5.80
CA LEU A 139 0.37 -3.89 5.12
C LEU A 139 0.08 -3.52 3.66
N LEU A 140 -0.05 -2.23 3.33
CA LEU A 140 -0.25 -1.79 1.95
C LEU A 140 0.95 -2.11 1.05
N ALA A 141 2.15 -2.33 1.60
CA ALA A 141 3.30 -2.80 0.84
C ALA A 141 3.15 -4.27 0.37
N LEU A 142 2.30 -5.08 1.02
CA LEU A 142 2.09 -6.49 0.62
C LEU A 142 1.59 -6.62 -0.82
N GLY A 143 0.78 -5.67 -1.30
CA GLY A 143 0.33 -5.66 -2.69
C GLY A 143 1.48 -5.51 -3.68
N LEU A 144 2.46 -4.65 -3.35
CA LEU A 144 3.68 -4.45 -4.14
C LEU A 144 4.59 -5.70 -4.09
N ILE A 145 4.75 -6.30 -2.91
CA ILE A 145 5.50 -7.56 -2.73
C ILE A 145 4.89 -8.69 -3.57
N GLY A 146 3.55 -8.77 -3.62
CA GLY A 146 2.82 -9.73 -4.45
C GLY A 146 3.18 -9.59 -5.94
N VAL A 147 3.16 -8.36 -6.46
CA VAL A 147 3.52 -8.09 -7.87
C VAL A 147 4.99 -8.35 -8.17
N VAL A 148 5.91 -7.99 -7.27
CA VAL A 148 7.34 -8.30 -7.41
C VAL A 148 7.56 -9.82 -7.47
N SER A 149 6.88 -10.56 -6.59
CA SER A 149 6.97 -12.02 -6.54
C SER A 149 6.40 -12.67 -7.81
N ALA A 150 5.30 -12.13 -8.34
CA ALA A 150 4.67 -12.60 -9.57
C ALA A 150 5.51 -12.28 -10.82
N SER A 151 6.08 -11.07 -10.92
CA SER A 151 6.94 -10.69 -12.05
C SER A 151 8.24 -11.49 -12.09
N ARG A 152 8.81 -11.85 -10.92
CA ARG A 152 9.97 -12.75 -10.85
C ARG A 152 9.67 -14.12 -11.47
N LYS A 153 8.44 -14.64 -11.29
CA LYS A 153 8.02 -15.93 -11.85
C LYS A 153 7.79 -15.87 -13.35
N LEU A 154 7.38 -14.72 -13.90
CA LEU A 154 7.19 -14.53 -15.34
C LEU A 154 8.51 -14.44 -16.12
N ARG A 155 9.62 -14.08 -15.45
CA ARG A 155 10.95 -14.00 -16.08
C ARG A 155 11.62 -15.38 -16.25
N ARG A 156 11.18 -16.38 -15.48
CA ARG A 156 11.71 -17.74 -15.51
C ARG A 156 10.97 -18.56 -16.56
#